data_AF-A0A1I7ZRD0-F1
#
_entry.id   AF-A0A1I7ZRD0-F1
#
_cell.length_a   1.000
_cell.length_b   1.000
_cell.length_c   1.000
_cell.angle_alpha   90.00
_cell.angle_beta   90.00
_cell.angle_gamma   90.00
#
_symmetry.space_group_name_H-M   'P 1'
#
loop_
_entity.id
_entity.type
_entity.pdbx_description
1 polymer ?
#
loop_
_entity_poly.entity_id
_entity_poly.type
_entity_poly.pdbx_seq_one_letter_code
_entity_poly.pdbx_strand_id
1 'polypeptide(L)'
;MIDYVSHWVKAGEAKKLSSNWGEMAKRKSSKKEVRLNVYLTNDKEAVFSVTHYYRNVPLVDLDKVIVDNMCVKDGEEAEAEEQYHPLTEANFQLLRRHLSRGNPCTIELECKERQRHPLLQQLCLAPTRLSRIRLFHEMPIPVEALTRSVKRGTLRWFGSDSSLKITPEVHSALLKFVASNQMDHMSFEVQEDSPVSYETLLAGVVYAFLSGQKTEGFHFFVDSDTSEIVAPLREVGMQNNVEFVAARRCYINVFRKERQRRV
;
A
#
# COMPACT_ATOMS: atom_id res chain seq x y z
N MET A 1 31.55 -42.96 -47.29
CA MET A 1 32.12 -41.85 -46.50
C MET A 1 31.02 -40.80 -46.37
N ILE A 2 30.20 -40.91 -45.33
CA ILE A 2 29.02 -40.04 -45.11
C ILE A 2 29.37 -39.08 -43.97
N ASP A 3 29.24 -37.80 -44.29
CA ASP A 3 29.75 -36.66 -43.56
C ASP A 3 28.86 -36.35 -42.34
N TYR A 4 29.24 -36.89 -41.18
CA TYR A 4 28.50 -36.83 -39.90
C TYR A 4 28.54 -35.45 -39.22
N VAL A 5 29.22 -34.47 -39.82
CA VAL A 5 29.51 -33.17 -39.18
C VAL A 5 28.39 -32.15 -39.37
N SER A 6 27.49 -32.34 -40.36
CA SER A 6 26.45 -31.34 -40.69
C SER A 6 25.24 -31.33 -39.73
N HIS A 7 25.05 -32.37 -38.91
CA HIS A 7 23.86 -32.48 -38.05
C HIS A 7 23.98 -31.79 -36.68
N TRP A 8 25.20 -31.58 -36.19
CA TRP A 8 25.44 -30.98 -34.86
C TRP A 8 25.42 -29.45 -34.87
N VAL A 9 25.72 -28.82 -36.01
CA VAL A 9 25.66 -27.35 -36.15
C VAL A 9 24.21 -26.86 -36.08
N LYS A 10 23.24 -27.60 -36.65
CA LYS A 10 21.82 -27.22 -36.60
C LYS A 10 21.17 -27.37 -35.22
N ALA A 11 21.65 -28.30 -34.37
CA ALA A 11 21.12 -28.49 -33.02
C ALA A 11 21.58 -27.39 -32.04
N GLY A 12 22.77 -26.82 -32.25
CA GLY A 12 23.31 -25.71 -31.45
C GLY A 12 22.58 -24.38 -31.72
N GLU A 13 22.21 -24.11 -32.97
CA GLU A 13 21.47 -22.89 -33.35
C GLU A 13 20.01 -22.91 -32.87
N ALA A 14 19.34 -24.08 -32.89
CA ALA A 14 17.99 -24.23 -32.37
C ALA A 14 17.91 -23.99 -30.84
N LYS A 15 18.94 -24.41 -30.08
CA LYS A 15 19.03 -24.12 -28.63
C LYS A 15 19.32 -22.65 -28.33
N LYS A 16 20.12 -21.95 -29.15
CA LYS A 16 20.38 -20.52 -29.00
C LYS A 16 19.15 -19.64 -29.29
N LEU A 17 18.31 -20.05 -30.24
CA LEU A 17 17.05 -19.34 -30.50
C LEU A 17 16.05 -19.53 -29.34
N SER A 18 15.96 -20.73 -28.78
CA SER A 18 15.08 -21.04 -27.63
C SER A 18 15.42 -20.23 -26.36
N SER A 19 16.69 -19.97 -26.06
CA SER A 19 17.09 -19.16 -24.89
C SER A 19 16.79 -17.67 -25.07
N ASN A 20 16.97 -17.15 -26.29
CA ASN A 20 16.73 -15.74 -26.57
C ASN A 20 15.24 -15.40 -26.56
N TRP A 21 14.36 -16.28 -27.05
CA TRP A 21 12.92 -16.08 -26.90
C TRP A 21 12.44 -16.19 -25.44
N GLY A 22 13.08 -17.01 -24.61
CA GLY A 22 12.82 -17.08 -23.17
C GLY A 22 13.27 -15.82 -22.40
N GLU A 23 14.38 -15.20 -22.80
CA GLU A 23 14.82 -13.91 -22.25
C GLU A 23 14.05 -12.71 -22.82
N MET A 24 13.62 -12.78 -24.09
CA MET A 24 12.75 -11.76 -24.70
C MET A 24 11.31 -11.85 -24.19
N ALA A 25 10.81 -13.04 -23.84
CA ALA A 25 9.52 -13.19 -23.13
C ALA A 25 9.60 -12.73 -21.66
N LYS A 26 10.79 -12.78 -21.04
CA LYS A 26 11.07 -12.14 -19.74
C LYS A 26 11.21 -10.62 -19.85
N ARG A 27 11.59 -10.08 -21.02
CA ARG A 27 11.31 -8.70 -21.42
C ARG A 27 9.84 -8.54 -21.83
N LYS A 28 8.90 -8.92 -20.96
CA LYS A 28 7.60 -8.22 -20.94
C LYS A 28 7.99 -6.75 -20.91
N SER A 29 7.58 -5.97 -21.91
CA SER A 29 7.70 -4.51 -21.87
C SER A 29 7.23 -4.09 -20.49
N SER A 30 8.17 -3.74 -19.60
CA SER A 30 7.86 -3.39 -18.23
C SER A 30 7.03 -2.13 -18.36
N LYS A 31 5.71 -2.29 -18.25
CA LYS A 31 4.79 -1.15 -18.31
C LYS A 31 5.32 -0.15 -17.30
N LYS A 32 5.44 1.10 -17.72
CA LYS A 32 5.94 2.16 -16.84
C LYS A 32 4.95 2.29 -15.68
N GLU A 33 5.48 2.37 -14.47
CA GLU A 33 4.70 2.66 -13.27
C GLU A 33 4.39 4.16 -13.24
N VAL A 34 3.17 4.54 -12.88
CA VAL A 34 2.71 5.93 -12.93
C VAL A 34 1.92 6.28 -11.69
N ARG A 35 2.03 7.55 -11.27
CA ARG A 35 1.24 8.12 -10.19
C ARG A 35 -0.01 8.79 -10.75
N LEU A 36 -1.17 8.37 -10.25
CA LEU A 36 -2.45 9.05 -10.44
C LEU A 36 -2.59 10.11 -9.34
N ASN A 37 -2.71 11.38 -9.70
CA ASN A 37 -3.00 12.45 -8.76
C ASN A 37 -4.45 12.89 -8.97
N VAL A 38 -5.25 12.92 -7.90
CA VAL A 38 -6.66 13.34 -7.89
C VAL A 38 -6.78 14.54 -6.97
N TYR A 39 -7.49 15.55 -7.46
CA TYR A 39 -7.66 16.84 -6.80
C TYR A 39 -9.14 17.09 -6.63
N LEU A 40 -9.58 17.24 -5.39
CA LEU A 40 -10.96 17.54 -5.06
C LEU A 40 -11.11 19.07 -5.07
N THR A 41 -11.74 19.63 -6.10
CA THR A 41 -11.82 21.09 -6.28
C THR A 41 -12.96 21.67 -5.44
N ASN A 42 -14.09 20.99 -5.36
CA ASN A 42 -15.21 21.31 -4.48
C ASN A 42 -15.96 20.02 -4.07
N ASP A 43 -17.15 20.13 -3.47
CA ASP A 43 -17.91 18.97 -2.99
C ASP A 43 -18.47 18.07 -4.12
N LYS A 44 -18.40 18.53 -5.38
CA LYS A 44 -19.01 17.88 -6.55
C LYS A 44 -18.02 17.58 -7.66
N GLU A 45 -16.94 18.33 -7.74
CA GLU A 45 -16.00 18.30 -8.84
C GLU A 45 -14.62 17.87 -8.37
N ALA A 46 -13.97 17.10 -9.23
CA ALA A 46 -12.60 16.70 -9.06
C ALA A 46 -11.92 16.67 -10.42
N VAL A 47 -10.62 16.90 -10.43
CA VAL A 47 -9.76 16.72 -11.60
C VAL A 47 -8.67 15.71 -11.28
N PHE A 48 -8.03 15.18 -12.31
CA PHE A 48 -6.92 14.26 -12.12
C PHE A 48 -5.84 14.43 -13.19
N SER A 49 -4.63 14.00 -12.86
CA SER A 49 -3.52 13.88 -13.80
C SER A 49 -2.78 12.56 -13.58
N VAL A 50 -2.05 12.12 -14.60
CA VAL A 50 -1.25 10.89 -14.57
C VAL A 50 0.20 11.27 -14.86
N THR A 51 1.10 10.92 -13.96
CA THR A 51 2.50 11.37 -14.02
C THR A 51 3.49 10.22 -13.93
N HIS A 52 4.61 10.36 -14.64
CA HIS A 52 5.79 9.49 -14.54
C HIS A 52 7.03 10.36 -14.36
N TYR A 53 7.70 10.27 -13.21
CA TYR A 53 8.82 11.15 -12.84
C TYR A 53 8.56 12.63 -13.17
N TYR A 54 7.45 13.17 -12.63
CA TYR A 54 7.02 14.57 -12.81
C TYR A 54 6.57 14.96 -14.22
N ARG A 55 6.39 14.01 -15.14
CA ARG A 55 5.90 14.28 -16.50
C ARG A 55 4.49 13.75 -16.73
N ASN A 56 3.64 14.63 -17.27
CA ASN A 56 2.51 14.38 -18.17
C ASN A 56 2.49 12.99 -18.84
N VAL A 57 1.60 12.07 -18.46
CA VAL A 57 1.28 10.88 -19.26
C VAL A 57 -0.08 11.09 -19.94
N PRO A 58 -0.15 11.12 -21.28
CA PRO A 58 -1.41 11.26 -21.99
C PRO A 58 -2.39 10.12 -21.66
N LEU A 59 -3.69 10.41 -21.53
CA LEU A 59 -4.70 9.39 -21.23
C LEU A 59 -4.74 8.26 -22.27
N VAL A 60 -4.42 8.55 -23.53
CA VAL A 60 -4.35 7.56 -24.61
C VAL A 60 -3.28 6.48 -24.37
N ASP A 61 -2.32 6.74 -23.47
CA ASP A 61 -1.28 5.81 -23.09
C ASP A 61 -1.57 5.06 -21.78
N LEU A 62 -2.73 5.27 -21.15
CA LEU A 62 -3.10 4.59 -19.89
C LEU A 62 -3.05 3.06 -19.99
N ASP A 63 -3.31 2.50 -21.17
CA ASP A 63 -3.23 1.05 -21.42
C ASP A 63 -1.81 0.49 -21.42
N LYS A 64 -0.82 1.36 -21.66
CA LYS A 64 0.60 1.03 -21.75
C LYS A 64 1.33 1.17 -20.40
N VAL A 65 0.65 1.66 -19.37
CA VAL A 65 1.22 1.93 -18.04
C VAL A 65 0.53 1.12 -16.93
N ILE A 66 1.12 1.14 -15.73
CA ILE A 66 0.57 0.59 -14.49
C ILE A 66 0.42 1.73 -13.50
N VAL A 67 -0.80 1.96 -13.02
CA VAL A 67 -1.00 2.87 -11.89
C VAL A 67 -0.67 2.09 -10.62
N ASP A 68 0.47 2.43 -10.00
CA ASP A 68 0.99 1.78 -8.78
C ASP A 68 0.82 2.69 -7.55
N ASN A 69 0.62 3.99 -7.76
CA ASN A 69 0.36 4.96 -6.70
C ASN A 69 -0.80 5.89 -7.09
N MET A 70 -1.67 6.15 -6.11
CA MET A 70 -2.75 7.12 -6.20
C MET A 70 -2.63 8.11 -5.05
N CYS A 71 -2.61 9.39 -5.35
CA CYS A 71 -2.64 10.47 -4.38
C CYS A 71 -3.94 11.25 -4.53
N VAL A 72 -4.66 11.45 -3.44
CA VAL A 72 -5.88 12.27 -3.41
C VAL A 72 -5.65 13.45 -2.47
N LYS A 73 -5.83 14.68 -2.95
CA LYS A 73 -5.63 15.91 -2.17
C LYS A 73 -6.74 16.92 -2.42
N ASP A 74 -6.82 17.92 -1.56
CA ASP A 74 -7.57 19.14 -1.89
C ASP A 74 -6.94 19.83 -3.09
N GLY A 75 -7.76 20.21 -4.06
CA GLY A 75 -7.33 21.04 -5.19
C GLY A 75 -7.56 22.52 -4.88
N GLU A 76 -6.57 23.35 -5.22
CA GLU A 76 -6.82 24.79 -5.31
C GLU A 76 -7.53 25.11 -6.63
N GLU A 77 -8.41 26.13 -6.65
CA GLU A 77 -9.09 26.59 -7.87
C GLU A 77 -8.11 26.99 -9.00
N ALA A 78 -6.83 27.24 -8.66
CA ALA A 78 -5.76 27.66 -9.56
C ALA A 78 -5.02 26.52 -10.27
N GLU A 79 -5.35 25.24 -10.04
CA GLU A 79 -4.78 24.11 -10.78
C GLU A 79 -5.41 23.96 -12.18
N ALA A 80 -5.56 25.08 -12.89
CA ALA A 80 -5.94 25.16 -14.30
C ALA A 80 -4.73 24.96 -15.22
N GLU A 81 -3.85 23.99 -14.91
CA GLU A 81 -2.86 23.57 -15.90
C GLU A 81 -3.57 22.82 -17.03
N GLU A 82 -3.10 23.00 -18.28
CA GLU A 82 -3.64 22.35 -19.49
C GLU A 82 -3.62 20.81 -19.46
N GLN A 83 -3.09 20.21 -18.38
CA GLN A 83 -2.75 18.80 -18.25
C GLN A 83 -3.64 18.05 -17.24
N TYR A 84 -4.64 18.73 -16.69
CA TYR A 84 -5.66 18.12 -15.84
C TYR A 84 -6.88 17.66 -16.64
N HIS A 85 -7.45 16.54 -16.21
CA HIS A 85 -8.64 15.95 -16.80
C HIS A 85 -9.79 16.00 -15.78
N PRO A 86 -11.00 16.41 -16.18
CA PRO A 86 -12.13 16.36 -15.28
C PRO A 86 -12.45 14.91 -14.92
N LEU A 87 -12.73 14.64 -13.65
CA LEU A 87 -13.12 13.33 -13.16
C LEU A 87 -14.62 13.10 -13.37
N THR A 88 -15.04 13.16 -14.63
CA THR A 88 -16.40 12.80 -15.04
C THR A 88 -16.66 11.31 -14.81
N GLU A 89 -17.93 10.89 -14.80
CA GLU A 89 -18.29 9.47 -14.68
C GLU A 89 -17.56 8.59 -15.72
N ALA A 90 -17.47 9.05 -16.97
CA ALA A 90 -16.78 8.31 -18.03
C ALA A 90 -15.28 8.13 -17.72
N ASN A 91 -14.61 9.19 -17.26
CA ASN A 91 -13.20 9.14 -16.89
C ASN A 91 -12.97 8.32 -15.61
N PHE A 92 -13.88 8.40 -14.63
CA PHE A 92 -13.82 7.59 -13.43
C PHE A 92 -13.97 6.10 -13.76
N GLN A 93 -14.89 5.73 -14.65
CA GLN A 93 -15.05 4.35 -15.11
C GLN A 93 -13.81 3.86 -15.87
N LEU A 94 -13.17 4.71 -16.67
CA LEU A 94 -11.89 4.40 -17.31
C LEU A 94 -10.83 4.08 -16.25
N LEU A 95 -10.60 4.99 -15.29
CA LEU A 95 -9.62 4.78 -14.21
C LEU A 95 -9.91 3.52 -13.39
N ARG A 96 -11.19 3.29 -13.04
CA ARG A 96 -11.61 2.10 -12.29
C ARG A 96 -11.27 0.81 -13.04
N ARG A 97 -11.43 0.76 -14.37
CA ARG A 97 -11.01 -0.39 -15.20
C ARG A 97 -9.49 -0.58 -15.21
N HIS A 98 -8.71 0.48 -15.11
CA HIS A 98 -7.25 0.38 -15.01
C HIS A 98 -6.80 -0.13 -13.64
N LEU A 99 -7.36 0.44 -12.56
CA LEU A 99 -7.05 0.08 -11.18
C LEU A 99 -7.51 -1.34 -10.81
N SER A 100 -8.50 -1.88 -11.53
CA SER A 100 -8.99 -3.24 -11.31
C SER A 100 -8.12 -4.34 -11.93
N ARG A 101 -7.07 -4.01 -12.70
CA ARG A 101 -6.22 -4.98 -13.43
C ARG A 101 -5.33 -5.86 -12.54
N GLY A 102 -5.45 -5.76 -11.22
CA GLY A 102 -4.74 -6.62 -10.27
C GLY A 102 -3.27 -6.29 -10.09
N ASN A 103 -2.85 -5.06 -10.43
CA ASN A 103 -1.55 -4.55 -9.97
C ASN A 103 -1.67 -4.05 -8.53
N PRO A 104 -0.64 -4.23 -7.68
CA PRO A 104 -0.59 -3.57 -6.38
C PRO A 104 -0.70 -2.05 -6.55
N CYS A 105 -1.47 -1.41 -5.68
CA CYS A 105 -1.64 0.04 -5.66
C CYS A 105 -1.40 0.56 -4.24
N THR A 106 -0.68 1.67 -4.14
CA THR A 106 -0.60 2.53 -2.95
C THR A 106 -1.67 3.60 -3.07
N ILE A 107 -2.32 3.94 -1.96
CA ILE A 107 -3.15 5.15 -1.87
C ILE A 107 -2.63 6.07 -0.77
N GLU A 108 -2.48 7.34 -1.11
CA GLU A 108 -2.11 8.46 -0.25
C GLU A 108 -3.30 9.42 -0.20
N LEU A 109 -3.81 9.69 1.02
CA LEU A 109 -4.94 10.59 1.25
C LEU A 109 -4.46 11.83 2.00
N GLU A 110 -4.47 12.97 1.31
CA GLU A 110 -3.91 14.27 1.70
C GLU A 110 -5.00 15.37 1.63
N CYS A 111 -6.17 15.11 2.21
CA CYS A 111 -7.25 16.11 2.28
C CYS A 111 -7.32 16.72 3.68
N LYS A 112 -7.27 18.05 3.76
CA LYS A 112 -7.52 18.85 4.96
C LYS A 112 -8.98 19.29 5.03
N GLU A 113 -9.51 19.80 3.93
CA GLU A 113 -10.84 20.43 3.89
C GLU A 113 -11.93 19.46 3.44
N ARG A 114 -11.66 18.63 2.42
CA ARG A 114 -12.67 17.79 1.77
C ARG A 114 -12.63 16.33 2.22
N GLN A 115 -12.36 16.09 3.50
CA GLN A 115 -12.21 14.74 4.08
C GLN A 115 -13.47 13.86 3.96
N ARG A 116 -14.64 14.49 3.78
CA ARG A 116 -15.95 13.81 3.64
C ARG A 116 -16.43 13.73 2.19
N HIS A 117 -15.58 14.04 1.22
CA HIS A 117 -15.98 14.02 -0.18
C HIS A 117 -16.40 12.59 -0.60
N PRO A 118 -17.57 12.42 -1.24
CA PRO A 118 -18.10 11.10 -1.62
C PRO A 118 -17.20 10.29 -2.58
N LEU A 119 -16.25 10.94 -3.26
CA LEU A 119 -15.32 10.28 -4.17
C LEU A 119 -14.21 9.54 -3.43
N LEU A 120 -13.86 9.95 -2.20
CA LEU A 120 -12.77 9.33 -1.43
C LEU A 120 -13.02 7.84 -1.21
N GLN A 121 -14.24 7.48 -0.78
CA GLN A 121 -14.61 6.07 -0.59
C GLN A 121 -14.56 5.31 -1.91
N GLN A 122 -15.06 5.89 -3.00
CA GLN A 122 -15.07 5.24 -4.31
C GLN A 122 -13.65 4.99 -4.85
N LEU A 123 -12.75 5.98 -4.69
CA LEU A 123 -11.35 5.89 -5.08
C LEU A 123 -10.61 4.84 -4.24
N CYS A 124 -10.84 4.79 -2.93
CA CYS A 124 -10.25 3.78 -2.06
C CYS A 124 -10.69 2.35 -2.41
N LEU A 125 -11.87 2.18 -3.00
CA LEU A 125 -12.44 0.87 -3.37
C LEU A 125 -12.16 0.47 -4.82
N ALA A 126 -11.64 1.39 -5.65
CA ALA A 126 -11.40 1.16 -7.07
C ALA A 126 -10.25 0.16 -7.34
N PRO A 127 -9.09 0.23 -6.65
CA PRO A 127 -8.04 -0.77 -6.80
C PRO A 127 -8.48 -2.17 -6.34
N THR A 128 -8.22 -3.19 -7.16
CA THR A 128 -8.53 -4.58 -6.74
C THR A 128 -7.51 -5.11 -5.72
N ARG A 129 -6.26 -4.64 -5.79
CA ARG A 129 -5.16 -5.01 -4.90
C ARG A 129 -4.54 -3.78 -4.26
N LEU A 130 -5.23 -3.20 -3.30
CA LEU A 130 -4.68 -2.13 -2.48
C LEU A 130 -3.64 -2.74 -1.52
N SER A 131 -2.38 -2.33 -1.67
CA SER A 131 -1.24 -2.84 -0.91
C SER A 131 -0.76 -1.89 0.17
N ARG A 132 -0.99 -0.60 0.02
CA ARG A 132 -0.61 0.42 1.00
C ARG A 132 -1.70 1.47 1.15
N ILE A 133 -1.99 1.87 2.38
CA ILE A 133 -2.88 2.99 2.70
C ILE A 133 -2.09 3.95 3.59
N ARG A 134 -1.89 5.19 3.13
CA ARG A 134 -1.26 6.26 3.88
C ARG A 134 -2.22 7.42 4.06
N LEU A 135 -2.38 7.84 5.30
CA LEU A 135 -3.22 8.94 5.70
C LEU A 135 -2.32 10.12 6.13
N PHE A 136 -2.63 11.30 5.63
CA PHE A 136 -2.01 12.54 6.07
C PHE A 136 -3.09 13.41 6.69
N HIS A 137 -2.68 14.26 7.64
CA HIS A 137 -3.62 15.05 8.43
C HIS A 137 -4.61 14.15 9.18
N GLU A 138 -5.63 14.73 9.79
CA GLU A 138 -6.66 14.00 10.54
C GLU A 138 -7.68 13.31 9.62
N MET A 139 -7.20 12.62 8.56
CA MET A 139 -8.05 11.95 7.59
C MET A 139 -8.81 10.77 8.23
N PRO A 140 -10.12 10.63 7.99
CA PRO A 140 -10.86 9.47 8.45
C PRO A 140 -10.33 8.21 7.76
N ILE A 141 -10.22 7.13 8.54
CA ILE A 141 -9.75 5.85 8.03
C ILE A 141 -10.80 5.28 7.06
N PRO A 142 -10.42 4.89 5.82
CA PRO A 142 -11.34 4.25 4.88
C PRO A 142 -11.62 2.80 5.30
N VAL A 143 -12.42 2.60 6.35
CA VAL A 143 -12.64 1.31 7.03
C VAL A 143 -13.05 0.19 6.07
N GLU A 144 -13.89 0.49 5.08
CA GLU A 144 -14.32 -0.50 4.10
C GLU A 144 -13.15 -0.97 3.22
N ALA A 145 -12.35 -0.04 2.71
CA ALA A 145 -11.17 -0.36 1.91
C ALA A 145 -10.10 -1.10 2.72
N LEU A 146 -9.86 -0.67 3.96
CA LEU A 146 -8.98 -1.34 4.91
C LEU A 146 -9.42 -2.80 5.14
N THR A 147 -10.67 -3.00 5.57
CA THR A 147 -11.23 -4.32 5.88
C THR A 147 -11.21 -5.24 4.67
N ARG A 148 -11.60 -4.73 3.49
CA ARG A 148 -11.61 -5.49 2.24
C ARG A 148 -10.20 -5.93 1.84
N SER A 149 -9.22 -5.04 1.96
CA SER A 149 -7.83 -5.30 1.58
C SER A 149 -7.15 -6.27 2.53
N VAL A 150 -7.47 -6.20 3.82
CA VAL A 150 -7.04 -7.18 4.83
C VAL A 150 -7.66 -8.56 4.56
N LYS A 151 -8.98 -8.63 4.34
CA LYS A 151 -9.68 -9.90 4.01
C LYS A 151 -9.12 -10.58 2.76
N ARG A 152 -8.73 -9.79 1.76
CA ARG A 152 -8.13 -10.28 0.51
C ARG A 152 -6.66 -10.66 0.67
N GLY A 153 -6.02 -10.33 1.79
CA GLY A 153 -4.59 -10.52 1.99
C GLY A 153 -3.74 -9.67 1.03
N THR A 154 -4.24 -8.51 0.61
CA THR A 154 -3.50 -7.63 -0.31
C THR A 154 -2.77 -6.51 0.40
N LEU A 155 -3.30 -6.07 1.55
CA LEU A 155 -2.71 -4.99 2.33
C LEU A 155 -1.42 -5.44 3.01
N ARG A 156 -0.38 -4.62 2.85
CA ARG A 156 0.96 -4.82 3.42
C ARG A 156 1.38 -3.69 4.33
N TRP A 157 0.92 -2.48 4.05
CA TRP A 157 1.33 -1.27 4.74
C TRP A 157 0.10 -0.43 5.11
N PHE A 158 0.02 0.00 6.36
CA PHE A 158 -0.96 0.98 6.81
C PHE A 158 -0.26 2.02 7.68
N GLY A 159 -0.56 3.30 7.49
CA GLY A 159 -0.05 4.30 8.41
C GLY A 159 -0.66 5.67 8.25
N SER A 160 -0.42 6.48 9.28
CA SER A 160 -0.85 7.87 9.37
C SER A 160 0.25 8.75 9.94
N ASP A 161 0.42 9.92 9.34
CA ASP A 161 1.35 10.96 9.81
C ASP A 161 0.70 11.85 10.90
N SER A 162 -0.57 11.61 11.24
CA SER A 162 -1.31 12.31 12.29
C SER A 162 -2.07 11.32 13.19
N SER A 163 -2.49 11.79 14.35
CA SER A 163 -3.20 10.96 15.32
C SER A 163 -4.57 10.54 14.78
N LEU A 164 -4.92 9.27 14.96
CA LEU A 164 -6.14 8.65 14.44
C LEU A 164 -7.17 8.43 15.56
N LYS A 165 -8.44 8.69 15.23
CA LYS A 165 -9.58 8.29 16.07
C LYS A 165 -9.91 6.81 15.83
N ILE A 166 -9.74 5.96 16.85
CA ILE A 166 -9.91 4.52 16.72
C ILE A 166 -11.32 4.13 17.17
N THR A 167 -12.21 3.89 16.21
CA THR A 167 -13.54 3.32 16.47
C THR A 167 -13.45 1.79 16.65
N PRO A 168 -14.48 1.13 17.20
CA PRO A 168 -14.51 -0.34 17.31
C PRO A 168 -14.32 -1.07 15.98
N GLU A 169 -14.86 -0.52 14.88
CA GLU A 169 -14.73 -1.09 13.54
C GLU A 169 -13.29 -0.98 13.02
N VAL A 170 -12.67 0.19 13.19
CA VAL A 170 -11.25 0.42 12.89
C VAL A 170 -10.39 -0.54 13.70
N HIS A 171 -10.62 -0.63 15.00
CA HIS A 171 -9.89 -1.51 15.91
C HIS A 171 -9.93 -2.96 15.41
N SER A 172 -11.13 -3.50 15.10
CA SER A 172 -11.28 -4.86 14.58
C SER A 172 -10.52 -5.07 13.26
N ALA A 173 -10.55 -4.08 12.36
CA ALA A 173 -9.85 -4.16 11.08
C ALA A 173 -8.32 -4.15 11.24
N LEU A 174 -7.80 -3.31 12.15
CA LEU A 174 -6.37 -3.24 12.47
C LEU A 174 -5.87 -4.52 13.13
N LEU A 175 -6.59 -5.11 14.07
CA LEU A 175 -6.18 -6.39 14.67
C LEU A 175 -6.10 -7.52 13.64
N LYS A 176 -7.06 -7.58 12.71
CA LYS A 176 -7.02 -8.54 11.59
C LYS A 176 -5.84 -8.28 10.65
N PHE A 177 -5.50 -7.01 10.43
CA PHE A 177 -4.32 -6.63 9.66
C PHE A 177 -3.04 -7.12 10.35
N VAL A 178 -2.90 -6.86 11.66
CA VAL A 178 -1.74 -7.29 12.44
C VAL A 178 -1.58 -8.81 12.47
N ALA A 179 -2.68 -9.55 12.60
CA ALA A 179 -2.66 -11.01 12.54
C ALA A 179 -2.26 -11.55 11.14
N SER A 180 -2.45 -10.79 10.06
CA SER A 180 -2.16 -11.22 8.68
C SER A 180 -0.68 -11.45 8.41
N ASN A 181 -0.32 -12.58 7.78
CA ASN A 181 1.06 -12.88 7.37
C ASN A 181 1.58 -11.97 6.24
N GLN A 182 0.68 -11.19 5.62
CA GLN A 182 1.05 -10.21 4.59
C GLN A 182 1.43 -8.85 5.18
N MET A 183 1.24 -8.64 6.49
CA MET A 183 1.63 -7.39 7.14
C MET A 183 3.14 -7.19 7.05
N ASP A 184 3.53 -6.05 6.51
CA ASP A 184 4.91 -5.59 6.43
C ASP A 184 5.14 -4.40 7.38
N HIS A 185 4.15 -3.50 7.52
CA HIS A 185 4.28 -2.29 8.33
C HIS A 185 2.94 -1.73 8.79
N MET A 186 2.90 -1.21 10.01
CA MET A 186 1.80 -0.46 10.60
C MET A 186 2.37 0.70 11.43
N SER A 187 1.97 1.95 11.20
CA SER A 187 2.47 3.11 11.98
C SER A 187 1.43 4.22 12.12
N PHE A 188 1.04 4.59 13.34
CA PHE A 188 0.19 5.76 13.61
C PHE A 188 0.22 6.13 15.10
N GLU A 189 -0.27 7.32 15.41
CA GLU A 189 -0.56 7.77 16.78
C GLU A 189 -2.06 7.63 17.07
N VAL A 190 -2.43 7.33 18.32
CA VAL A 190 -3.83 7.26 18.76
C VAL A 190 -4.24 8.61 19.35
N GLN A 191 -5.37 9.18 18.91
CA GLN A 191 -5.94 10.38 19.52
C GLN A 191 -6.36 10.13 20.98
N GLU A 192 -6.14 11.10 21.87
CA GLU A 192 -6.46 10.97 23.30
C GLU A 192 -7.96 10.75 23.57
N ASP A 193 -8.85 11.34 22.76
CA ASP A 193 -10.31 11.20 22.85
C ASP A 193 -10.87 10.00 22.04
N SER A 194 -9.99 9.10 21.62
CA SER A 194 -10.36 7.92 20.85
C SER A 194 -11.28 6.98 21.66
N PRO A 195 -12.38 6.47 21.07
CA PRO A 195 -13.27 5.51 21.74
C PRO A 195 -12.57 4.24 22.22
N VAL A 196 -11.51 3.82 21.52
CA VAL A 196 -10.60 2.76 21.96
C VAL A 196 -9.31 3.42 22.44
N SER A 197 -8.95 3.19 23.72
CA SER A 197 -7.73 3.74 24.30
C SER A 197 -6.48 3.15 23.64
N TYR A 198 -5.37 3.87 23.75
CA TYR A 198 -4.07 3.42 23.27
C TYR A 198 -3.66 2.07 23.90
N GLU A 199 -3.81 1.89 25.21
CA GLU A 199 -3.45 0.67 25.94
C GLU A 199 -4.30 -0.52 25.48
N THR A 200 -5.60 -0.29 25.30
CA THR A 200 -6.55 -1.32 24.83
C THR A 200 -6.18 -1.77 23.42
N LEU A 201 -5.90 -0.83 22.53
CA LEU A 201 -5.46 -1.12 21.16
C LEU A 201 -4.11 -1.84 21.16
N LEU A 202 -3.14 -1.37 21.93
CA LEU A 202 -1.80 -1.96 22.00
C LEU A 202 -1.83 -3.40 22.52
N ALA A 203 -2.59 -3.68 23.58
CA ALA A 203 -2.79 -5.04 24.08
C ALA A 203 -3.40 -5.95 23.01
N GLY A 204 -4.39 -5.45 22.26
CA GLY A 204 -4.98 -6.14 21.12
C GLY A 204 -3.96 -6.41 20.01
N VAL A 205 -3.11 -5.43 19.68
CA VAL A 205 -2.05 -5.54 18.66
C VAL A 205 -1.03 -6.60 19.06
N VAL A 206 -0.56 -6.60 20.32
CA VAL A 206 0.35 -7.61 20.87
C VAL A 206 -0.25 -9.02 20.72
N TYR A 207 -1.50 -9.20 21.18
CA TYR A 207 -2.17 -10.49 21.11
C TYR A 207 -2.39 -10.95 19.66
N ALA A 208 -2.89 -10.06 18.80
CA ALA A 208 -3.11 -10.34 17.38
C ALA A 208 -1.81 -10.74 16.68
N PHE A 209 -0.70 -10.05 16.99
CA PHE A 209 0.61 -10.36 16.42
C PHE A 209 1.08 -11.76 16.84
N LEU A 210 1.02 -12.06 18.14
CA LEU A 210 1.43 -13.36 18.70
C LEU A 210 0.56 -14.53 18.22
N SER A 211 -0.72 -14.28 17.94
CA SER A 211 -1.62 -15.30 17.38
C SER A 211 -1.31 -15.65 15.91
N GLY A 212 -0.62 -14.75 15.19
CA GLY A 212 -0.25 -14.95 13.81
C GLY A 212 1.02 -15.77 13.67
N GLN A 213 1.08 -16.67 12.68
CA GLN A 213 2.32 -17.38 12.34
C GLN A 213 3.26 -16.46 11.55
N LYS A 214 4.05 -15.66 12.26
CA LYS A 214 5.08 -14.79 11.65
C LYS A 214 6.37 -15.57 11.47
N THR A 215 6.89 -15.60 10.25
CA THR A 215 8.17 -16.26 9.94
C THR A 215 9.32 -15.27 9.79
N GLU A 216 9.00 -14.00 9.56
CA GLU A 216 9.97 -12.92 9.49
C GLU A 216 10.14 -12.22 10.85
N GLY A 217 11.28 -11.55 11.02
CA GLY A 217 11.49 -10.68 12.18
C GLY A 217 10.73 -9.36 12.03
N PHE A 218 10.38 -8.74 13.16
CA PHE A 218 9.73 -7.42 13.25
C PHE A 218 10.42 -6.53 14.30
N HIS A 219 10.24 -5.22 14.15
CA HIS A 219 10.51 -4.24 15.20
C HIS A 219 9.18 -3.66 15.70
N PHE A 220 9.11 -3.41 17.00
CA PHE A 220 8.01 -2.78 17.71
C PHE A 220 8.52 -1.52 18.39
N PHE A 221 7.95 -0.39 18.01
CA PHE A 221 8.19 0.93 18.56
C PHE A 221 6.90 1.39 19.24
N VAL A 222 6.93 1.45 20.56
CA VAL A 222 5.78 1.85 21.37
C VAL A 222 6.25 2.68 22.56
N ASP A 223 5.31 3.34 23.21
CA ASP A 223 5.53 4.09 24.44
C ASP A 223 6.34 3.28 25.48
N SER A 224 7.32 3.92 26.15
CA SER A 224 8.10 3.29 27.21
C SER A 224 7.24 2.85 28.39
N ASP A 225 6.16 3.57 28.65
CA ASP A 225 5.32 3.38 29.83
C ASP A 225 4.41 2.15 29.70
N THR A 226 4.34 1.53 28.51
CA THR A 226 3.54 0.31 28.25
C THR A 226 4.36 -0.97 28.27
N SER A 227 5.48 -0.97 28.99
CA SER A 227 6.40 -2.10 29.07
C SER A 227 5.76 -3.41 29.56
N GLU A 228 4.73 -3.34 30.41
CA GLU A 228 3.98 -4.51 30.88
C GLU A 228 3.09 -5.10 29.79
N ILE A 229 2.45 -4.26 28.97
CA ILE A 229 1.54 -4.69 27.88
C ILE A 229 2.32 -5.45 26.80
N VAL A 230 3.55 -5.02 26.53
CA VAL A 230 4.43 -5.62 25.53
C VAL A 230 5.36 -6.70 26.08
N ALA A 231 5.31 -7.02 27.38
CA ALA A 231 6.12 -8.08 27.98
C ALA A 231 5.98 -9.44 27.25
N PRO A 232 4.77 -9.87 26.82
CA PRO A 232 4.62 -11.12 26.06
C PRO A 232 5.42 -11.15 24.75
N LEU A 233 5.60 -10.00 24.08
CA LEU A 233 6.42 -9.93 22.87
C LEU A 233 7.91 -10.14 23.17
N ARG A 234 8.38 -9.77 24.37
CA ARG A 234 9.79 -9.94 24.77
C ARG A 234 10.10 -11.40 25.06
N GLU A 235 9.18 -12.10 25.73
CA GLU A 235 9.31 -13.54 26.02
C GLU A 235 9.43 -14.36 24.72
N VAL A 236 8.61 -14.03 23.72
CA VAL A 236 8.70 -14.65 22.38
C VAL A 236 9.88 -14.10 21.56
N GLY A 237 10.18 -12.81 21.70
CA GLY A 237 11.27 -12.10 21.03
C GLY A 237 12.68 -12.58 21.40
N MET A 238 12.86 -13.18 22.58
CA MET A 238 14.09 -13.87 22.99
C MET A 238 14.50 -15.02 22.06
N GLN A 239 13.63 -15.41 21.11
CA GLN A 239 13.94 -16.32 20.00
C GLN A 239 14.39 -15.61 18.70
N ASN A 240 14.86 -14.36 18.79
CA ASN A 240 15.54 -13.53 17.77
C ASN A 240 14.68 -12.78 16.73
N ASN A 241 13.35 -12.84 16.80
CA ASN A 241 12.49 -12.28 15.74
C ASN A 241 11.76 -10.97 16.10
N VAL A 242 11.88 -10.44 17.32
CA VAL A 242 11.21 -9.18 17.70
C VAL A 242 12.17 -8.26 18.43
N GLU A 243 12.33 -7.03 17.93
CA GLU A 243 13.08 -5.97 18.62
C GLU A 243 12.13 -4.91 19.17
N PHE A 244 12.42 -4.43 20.37
CA PHE A 244 11.62 -3.44 21.08
C PHE A 244 12.39 -2.14 21.23
N VAL A 245 11.77 -1.02 20.86
CA VAL A 245 12.35 0.32 21.03
C VAL A 245 11.30 1.25 21.64
N ALA A 246 11.69 1.99 22.67
CA ALA A 246 10.82 3.01 23.26
C ALA A 246 10.60 4.17 22.28
N ALA A 247 9.36 4.65 22.18
CA ALA A 247 8.94 5.72 21.28
C ALA A 247 8.13 6.81 22.02
N ARG A 248 7.64 7.80 21.27
CA ARG A 248 6.76 8.85 21.79
C ARG A 248 5.46 8.28 22.35
N ARG A 249 4.81 9.04 23.24
CA ARG A 249 3.54 8.67 23.85
C ARG A 249 2.47 8.37 22.80
N CYS A 250 1.62 7.36 23.05
CA CYS A 250 0.48 6.98 22.20
C CYS A 250 0.80 6.56 20.76
N TYR A 251 2.08 6.32 20.43
CA TYR A 251 2.52 5.92 19.10
C TYR A 251 2.68 4.40 19.00
N ILE A 252 2.13 3.81 17.93
CA ILE A 252 2.31 2.39 17.60
C ILE A 252 3.00 2.32 16.25
N ASN A 253 4.18 1.72 16.21
CA ASN A 253 4.85 1.39 14.96
C ASN A 253 5.42 -0.03 14.98
N VAL A 254 4.98 -0.84 14.04
CA VAL A 254 5.34 -2.25 13.87
C VAL A 254 5.80 -2.45 12.44
N PHE A 255 7.02 -2.92 12.23
CA PHE A 255 7.50 -3.16 10.86
C PHE A 255 8.44 -4.36 10.77
N ARG A 256 8.38 -5.02 9.62
CA ARG A 256 9.19 -6.18 9.32
C ARG A 256 10.66 -5.78 9.23
N LYS A 257 11.56 -6.53 9.86
CA LYS A 257 13.01 -6.38 9.67
C LYS A 257 13.31 -6.61 8.21
N GLU A 258 13.95 -5.64 7.56
CA GLU A 258 14.51 -5.92 6.25
C GLU A 258 15.55 -7.04 6.42
N ARG A 259 15.42 -8.11 5.62
CA ARG A 259 16.51 -9.07 5.51
C ARG A 259 17.72 -8.29 5.02
N GLN A 260 18.70 -8.03 5.89
CA GLN A 260 20.02 -7.60 5.45
C GLN A 260 20.45 -8.62 4.39
N ARG A 261 20.44 -8.22 3.12
CA ARG A 261 21.09 -9.00 2.08
C ARG A 261 22.56 -9.01 2.49
N ARG A 262 23.03 -10.14 3.02
CA ARG A 262 24.47 -10.40 3.12
C ARG A 262 24.99 -10.28 1.69
N VAL A 263 25.67 -9.18 1.40
CA VAL A 263 26.47 -8.99 0.20
C VAL A 263 27.74 -9.80 0.37
#